data_AF-A0AAE7B6Y3-F1
#
_entry.id   AF-A0AAE7B6Y3-F1
#
_cell.length_a   1.000
_cell.length_b   1.000
_cell.length_c   1.000
_cell.angle_alpha   90.00
_cell.angle_beta   90.00
_cell.angle_gamma   90.00
#
_symmetry.space_group_name_H-M   'P 1'
#
loop_
_entity.id
_entity.type
_entity.pdbx_description
1 polymer ?
#
loop_
_entity_poly.entity_id
_entity_poly.type
_entity_poly.pdbx_seq_one_letter_code
_entity_poly.pdbx_strand_id
1 'polypeptide(L)'
;MEIDFKKSNGLVPVIAQEYGTNEILMLGYMNKEAFDLTIETKIVHYFSRSKNRIWKKGEESGHIQKLIDLRVDCDEDTLLVIVEQIGNTACHTGAKSCFYRSYLQKENQKKIVSSEIANLPTKYGVFNIKAYKDGCQEHLSIMSKDFKDIEAPLVRVHSECLTGDAIGSLKCDCNNQLDLALELISRDGGLLIYHRQEGRNIGLVNKVNAYNLQDHGFNTVEANLKLGFKEDERDYKAVEYILKDLGITKMRLITNNPKKISFFEKCGIEIVERIPAITKTNKFNENYLKTKKEELGHLL
;
A
#
# COMPACT_ATOMS: atom_id res chain seq x y z
N MET A 1 -25.19 25.65 -10.40
CA MET A 1 -24.07 25.69 -9.44
C MET A 1 -23.05 26.61 -10.06
N GLU A 2 -22.85 27.78 -9.46
CA GLU A 2 -21.98 28.83 -9.97
C GLU A 2 -21.07 29.26 -8.83
N ILE A 3 -19.76 29.30 -9.08
CA ILE A 3 -18.77 29.57 -8.03
C ILE A 3 -18.77 31.07 -7.73
N ASP A 4 -18.83 31.44 -6.46
CA ASP A 4 -18.82 32.83 -6.03
C ASP A 4 -17.39 33.37 -5.91
N PHE A 5 -16.83 33.77 -7.06
CA PHE A 5 -15.53 34.46 -7.08
C PHE A 5 -15.57 35.84 -6.40
N LYS A 6 -16.74 36.41 -6.11
CA LYS A 6 -16.84 37.75 -5.50
C LYS A 6 -16.56 37.71 -4.00
N LYS A 7 -17.01 36.66 -3.29
CA LYS A 7 -16.73 36.46 -1.86
C LYS A 7 -15.24 36.39 -1.53
N SER A 8 -14.43 35.89 -2.48
CA SER A 8 -13.02 35.61 -2.25
C SER A 8 -12.07 36.58 -2.98
N ASN A 9 -12.49 37.84 -3.19
CA ASN A 9 -11.71 38.87 -3.89
C ASN A 9 -11.18 38.41 -5.27
N GLY A 10 -11.97 37.62 -6.00
CA GLY A 10 -11.61 37.09 -7.31
C GLY A 10 -10.75 35.82 -7.28
N LEU A 11 -10.40 35.28 -6.11
CA LEU A 11 -9.56 34.10 -5.94
C LEU A 11 -10.16 33.08 -4.97
N VAL A 12 -10.63 31.95 -5.48
CA VAL A 12 -11.16 30.87 -4.64
C VAL A 12 -10.06 29.89 -4.25
N PRO A 13 -10.04 29.37 -3.00
CA PRO A 13 -9.18 28.26 -2.62
C PRO A 13 -9.54 26.99 -3.40
N VAL A 14 -8.53 26.21 -3.75
CA VAL A 14 -8.70 24.96 -4.49
C VAL A 14 -7.91 23.85 -3.83
N ILE A 15 -8.61 22.83 -3.36
CA ILE A 15 -8.04 21.62 -2.80
C ILE A 15 -7.92 20.59 -3.92
N ALA A 16 -6.71 20.10 -4.19
CA ALA A 16 -6.51 18.99 -5.11
C ALA A 16 -6.44 17.67 -4.34
N GLN A 17 -7.25 16.70 -4.75
CA GLN A 17 -7.32 15.37 -4.16
C GLN A 17 -7.04 14.30 -5.22
N GLU A 18 -6.20 13.33 -4.87
CA GLU A 18 -5.90 12.19 -5.73
C GLU A 18 -7.12 11.28 -5.89
N TYR A 19 -7.42 10.95 -7.14
CA TYR A 19 -8.46 10.00 -7.49
C TYR A 19 -8.10 8.59 -7.00
N GLY A 20 -9.04 7.93 -6.33
CA GLY A 20 -8.89 6.54 -5.89
C GLY A 20 -8.22 6.36 -4.51
N THR A 21 -7.32 7.26 -4.08
CA THR A 21 -6.74 7.19 -2.71
C THR A 21 -7.37 8.20 -1.74
N ASN A 22 -8.08 9.21 -2.25
CA ASN A 22 -8.60 10.35 -1.50
C ASN A 22 -7.51 11.18 -0.79
N GLU A 23 -6.23 10.99 -1.15
CA GLU A 23 -5.11 11.74 -0.58
C GLU A 23 -5.17 13.21 -1.00
N ILE A 24 -5.10 14.12 -0.04
CA ILE A 24 -5.01 15.55 -0.36
C ILE A 24 -3.60 15.87 -0.85
N LEU A 25 -3.50 16.36 -2.08
CA LEU A 25 -2.23 16.64 -2.75
C LEU A 25 -1.74 18.04 -2.46
N MET A 26 -2.59 19.05 -2.61
CA MET A 26 -2.19 20.45 -2.39
C MET A 26 -3.37 21.38 -2.22
N LEU A 27 -3.08 22.57 -1.70
CA LEU A 27 -3.95 23.75 -1.74
C LEU A 27 -3.36 24.75 -2.75
N GLY A 28 -4.18 25.17 -3.70
CA GLY A 28 -3.91 26.25 -4.63
C GLY A 28 -5.02 27.30 -4.59
N TYR A 29 -4.98 28.22 -5.55
CA TYR A 29 -6.03 29.22 -5.75
C TYR A 29 -6.39 29.26 -7.24
N MET A 30 -7.61 29.60 -7.58
CA MET A 30 -8.05 29.88 -8.95
C MET A 30 -8.76 31.23 -8.99
N ASN A 31 -8.48 32.01 -10.04
CA ASN A 31 -9.41 33.04 -10.48
C ASN A 31 -10.38 32.44 -11.52
N LYS A 32 -11.34 33.24 -11.98
CA LYS A 32 -12.33 32.81 -12.98
C LYS A 32 -11.68 32.21 -14.23
N GLU A 33 -10.65 32.86 -14.76
CA GLU A 33 -9.93 32.42 -15.95
C GLU A 33 -9.19 31.08 -15.75
N ALA A 34 -8.51 30.88 -14.61
CA ALA A 34 -7.86 29.60 -14.30
C ALA A 34 -8.88 28.46 -14.13
N PHE A 35 -10.06 28.75 -13.58
CA PHE A 35 -11.16 27.80 -13.51
C PHE A 35 -11.65 27.42 -14.91
N ASP A 36 -11.95 28.40 -15.76
CA ASP A 36 -12.46 28.16 -17.11
C ASP A 36 -11.45 27.34 -17.95
N LEU A 37 -10.15 27.67 -17.87
CA LEU A 37 -9.07 26.89 -18.50
C LEU A 37 -8.98 25.45 -17.97
N THR A 38 -9.23 25.24 -16.68
CA THR A 38 -9.22 23.90 -16.07
C THR A 38 -10.36 23.04 -16.62
N ILE A 39 -11.56 23.61 -16.77
CA ILE A 39 -12.72 22.93 -17.34
C ILE A 39 -12.49 22.60 -18.82
N GLU A 40 -11.94 23.55 -19.58
CA GLU A 40 -11.69 23.42 -21.02
C GLU A 40 -10.61 22.36 -21.32
N THR A 41 -9.44 22.50 -20.68
CA THR A 41 -8.27 21.68 -21.01
C THR A 41 -8.25 20.32 -20.32
N LYS A 42 -9.10 20.12 -19.30
CA LYS A 42 -9.06 18.99 -18.37
C LYS A 42 -7.71 18.83 -17.65
N ILE A 43 -6.90 19.89 -17.60
CA ILE A 43 -5.66 19.97 -16.82
C ILE A 43 -5.83 21.10 -15.81
N VAL A 44 -5.43 20.87 -14.57
CA VAL A 44 -5.60 21.88 -13.52
C VAL A 44 -4.68 23.08 -13.75
N HIS A 45 -5.28 24.26 -13.81
CA HIS A 45 -4.63 25.56 -13.85
C HIS A 45 -4.86 26.28 -12.52
N TYR A 46 -3.81 26.83 -11.94
CA TYR A 46 -3.88 27.61 -10.71
C TYR A 46 -3.53 29.06 -10.99
N PHE A 47 -3.96 29.96 -10.11
CA PHE A 47 -3.47 31.33 -10.06
C PHE A 47 -2.37 31.46 -9.01
N SER A 48 -1.16 31.80 -9.44
CA SER A 48 -0.03 32.05 -8.55
C SER A 48 -0.15 33.44 -7.92
N ARG A 49 -0.48 33.51 -6.64
CA ARG A 49 -0.59 34.79 -5.89
C ARG A 49 0.74 35.56 -5.81
N SER A 50 1.88 34.86 -5.80
CA SER A 50 3.20 35.50 -5.72
C SER A 50 3.71 35.98 -7.08
N LYS A 51 3.45 35.22 -8.16
CA LYS A 51 3.86 35.59 -9.52
C LYS A 51 2.78 36.40 -10.27
N ASN A 52 1.61 36.59 -9.67
CA ASN A 52 0.43 37.25 -10.23
C ASN A 52 0.07 36.80 -11.66
N ARG A 53 0.08 35.48 -11.89
CA ARG A 53 -0.19 34.87 -13.20
C ARG A 53 -0.88 33.52 -13.07
N ILE A 54 -1.55 33.09 -14.13
CA ILE A 54 -2.03 31.71 -14.27
C ILE A 54 -0.84 30.78 -14.49
N TRP A 55 -0.94 29.59 -13.91
CA TRP A 55 0.07 28.55 -13.91
C TRP A 55 -0.59 27.22 -14.25
N LYS A 56 -0.17 26.60 -15.34
CA LYS A 56 -0.60 25.24 -15.68
C LYS A 56 0.20 24.26 -14.84
N LYS A 57 -0.47 23.43 -14.02
CA LYS A 57 0.23 22.47 -13.16
C LYS A 57 1.08 21.52 -14.00
N GLY A 58 2.38 21.49 -13.72
CA GLY A 58 3.32 20.62 -14.42
C GLY A 58 3.88 21.20 -15.73
N GLU A 59 3.66 22.48 -16.05
CA GLU A 59 4.20 23.11 -17.27
C GLU A 59 5.73 23.03 -17.35
N GLU A 60 6.44 23.16 -16.22
CA GLU A 60 7.90 23.07 -16.14
C GLU A 60 8.39 21.65 -15.82
N SER A 61 7.68 20.93 -14.95
CA SER A 61 8.15 19.64 -14.40
C SER A 61 7.60 18.39 -15.08
N GLY A 62 6.56 18.52 -15.92
CA GLY A 62 5.82 17.39 -16.48
C GLY A 62 4.86 16.70 -15.50
N HIS A 63 4.87 17.06 -14.21
CA HIS A 63 3.96 16.50 -13.21
C HIS A 63 2.58 17.17 -13.24
N ILE A 64 1.75 16.77 -14.20
CA ILE A 64 0.43 17.37 -14.47
C ILE A 64 -0.67 16.78 -13.59
N GLN A 65 -1.74 17.53 -13.38
CA GLN A 65 -2.96 17.06 -12.71
C GLN A 65 -4.10 17.04 -13.72
N LYS A 66 -4.54 15.84 -14.10
CA LYS A 66 -5.69 15.66 -15.01
C LYS A 66 -6.98 15.71 -14.20
N LEU A 67 -7.92 16.55 -14.63
CA LEU A 67 -9.20 16.72 -13.95
C LEU A 67 -10.10 15.51 -14.18
N ILE A 68 -10.56 14.88 -13.10
CA ILE A 68 -11.57 13.81 -13.11
C ILE A 68 -12.95 14.36 -12.73
N ASP A 69 -13.00 15.14 -11.64
CA ASP A 69 -14.24 15.74 -11.12
C ASP A 69 -13.92 17.09 -10.46
N LEU A 70 -14.92 17.96 -10.37
CA LEU A 70 -14.83 19.25 -9.70
C LEU A 70 -16.08 19.47 -8.88
N ARG A 71 -15.88 19.70 -7.58
CA ARG A 71 -16.95 19.95 -6.62
C ARG A 71 -16.75 21.31 -5.99
N VAL A 72 -17.85 21.90 -5.57
CA VAL A 72 -17.89 23.12 -4.77
C VAL A 72 -18.47 22.79 -3.39
N ASP A 73 -18.07 23.53 -2.38
CA ASP A 73 -18.64 23.43 -1.04
C ASP A 73 -20.02 24.09 -0.93
N CYS A 74 -20.60 24.10 0.28
CA CYS A 74 -22.00 24.48 0.49
C CYS A 74 -22.29 25.98 0.37
N ASP A 75 -21.28 26.83 0.51
CA ASP A 75 -21.35 28.29 0.36
C ASP A 75 -20.69 28.82 -0.92
N GLU A 76 -20.30 27.90 -1.80
CA GLU A 76 -19.85 28.11 -3.17
C GLU A 76 -18.54 28.90 -3.32
N ASP A 77 -17.67 28.90 -2.30
CA ASP A 77 -16.45 29.71 -2.26
C ASP A 77 -15.14 28.91 -2.29
N THR A 78 -15.22 27.58 -2.18
CA THR A 78 -14.06 26.68 -2.23
C THR A 78 -14.28 25.55 -3.23
N LEU A 79 -13.21 25.21 -3.96
CA LEU A 79 -13.20 24.11 -4.92
C LEU A 79 -12.48 22.88 -4.39
N LEU A 80 -13.07 21.72 -4.64
CA LEU A 80 -12.40 20.43 -4.57
C LEU A 80 -12.23 19.89 -6.00
N VAL A 81 -10.98 19.86 -6.49
CA VAL A 81 -10.64 19.22 -7.76
C VAL A 81 -10.15 17.80 -7.49
N ILE A 82 -10.87 16.82 -8.01
CA ILE A 82 -10.46 15.42 -7.99
C ILE A 82 -9.64 15.18 -9.24
N VAL A 83 -8.39 14.74 -9.06
CA VAL A 83 -7.41 14.68 -10.12
C VAL A 83 -6.73 13.32 -10.18
N GLU A 84 -6.37 12.90 -11.38
CA GLU A 84 -5.35 11.87 -11.60
C GLU A 84 -3.98 12.60 -11.67
N GLN A 85 -3.12 12.39 -10.68
CA GLN A 85 -1.77 12.95 -10.70
C GLN A 85 -0.86 12.15 -11.62
N ILE A 86 -0.38 12.79 -12.69
CA ILE A 86 0.63 12.21 -13.56
C ILE A 86 2.02 12.55 -13.02
N GLY A 87 2.85 11.52 -12.85
CA GLY A 87 4.13 11.59 -12.15
C GLY A 87 4.00 11.52 -10.64
N ASN A 88 5.14 11.49 -9.93
CA ASN A 88 5.15 11.05 -8.52
C ASN A 88 5.02 12.18 -7.49
N THR A 89 4.92 13.45 -7.92
CA THR A 89 5.03 14.60 -7.02
C THR A 89 4.03 15.71 -7.36
N ALA A 90 3.26 16.16 -6.35
CA ALA A 90 2.47 17.38 -6.46
C ALA A 90 3.23 18.60 -5.89
N CYS A 91 4.12 18.37 -4.93
CA CYS A 91 4.87 19.42 -4.24
C CYS A 91 6.19 19.76 -4.94
N HIS A 92 6.59 21.03 -4.91
CA HIS A 92 7.88 21.49 -5.45
C HIS A 92 9.09 20.90 -4.72
N THR A 93 8.90 20.34 -3.52
CA THR A 93 9.96 19.66 -2.76
C THR A 93 10.24 18.23 -3.23
N GLY A 94 9.46 17.73 -4.20
CA GLY A 94 9.49 16.33 -4.63
C GLY A 94 8.62 15.41 -3.77
N ALA A 95 7.87 15.94 -2.81
CA ALA A 95 6.89 15.15 -2.07
C ALA A 95 5.60 14.92 -2.90
N LYS A 96 4.94 13.78 -2.66
CA LYS A 96 3.65 13.47 -3.29
C LYS A 96 2.58 14.51 -2.95
N SER A 97 2.55 14.95 -1.69
CA SER A 97 1.62 15.97 -1.18
C SER A 97 2.36 17.16 -0.56
N CYS A 98 1.78 18.36 -0.62
CA CYS A 98 2.21 19.54 0.14
C CYS A 98 2.01 19.37 1.65
N PHE A 99 1.14 18.45 2.08
CA PHE A 99 0.81 18.19 3.48
C PHE A 99 1.67 17.06 4.08
N TYR A 100 2.92 16.95 3.65
CA TYR A 100 3.83 15.87 4.06
C TYR A 100 4.46 16.08 5.46
N ARG A 101 4.35 17.28 6.03
CA ARG A 101 4.84 17.61 7.37
C ARG A 101 3.70 17.55 8.39
N SER A 102 3.94 16.96 9.55
CA SER A 102 2.96 16.93 10.65
C SER A 102 3.50 17.67 11.86
N TYR A 103 2.69 18.56 12.42
CA TYR A 103 3.01 19.30 13.64
C TYR A 103 2.93 18.42 14.90
N LEU A 104 2.04 17.42 14.88
CA LEU A 104 1.78 16.51 16.01
C LEU A 104 2.63 15.24 15.96
N GLN A 105 3.57 15.10 15.02
CA GLN A 105 4.27 13.84 14.76
C GLN A 105 5.05 13.26 15.97
N LYS A 106 5.37 14.09 16.97
CA LYS A 106 5.98 13.63 18.24
C LYS A 106 4.98 13.07 19.26
N GLU A 107 3.73 13.50 19.24
CA GLU A 107 2.69 13.10 20.21
C GLU A 107 1.66 12.14 19.61
N ASN A 108 1.43 12.21 18.30
CA ASN A 108 0.54 11.36 17.52
C ASN A 108 1.34 10.49 16.54
N GLN A 109 2.31 9.71 17.03
CA GLN A 109 2.68 8.50 16.30
C GLN A 109 1.37 7.75 16.04
N LYS A 110 1.04 7.50 14.75
CA LYS A 110 -0.14 6.73 14.34
C LYS A 110 -0.24 5.51 15.25
N LYS A 111 -1.15 5.56 16.23
CA LYS A 111 -1.31 4.47 17.17
C LYS A 111 -2.03 3.40 16.39
N ILE A 112 -1.31 2.35 15.99
CA ILE A 112 -1.93 1.18 15.41
C ILE A 112 -2.97 0.71 16.42
N VAL A 113 -4.24 0.75 16.01
CA VAL A 113 -5.35 0.35 16.88
C VAL A 113 -5.50 -1.15 16.76
N SER A 114 -5.52 -1.86 17.88
CA SER A 114 -5.71 -3.31 17.90
C SER A 114 -7.10 -3.69 18.42
N SER A 115 -7.63 -4.80 17.93
CA SER A 115 -8.84 -5.41 18.46
C SER A 115 -8.54 -6.25 19.71
N GLU A 116 -9.60 -6.68 20.40
CA GLU A 116 -9.54 -7.83 21.29
C GLU A 116 -9.28 -9.13 20.51
N ILE A 117 -8.92 -10.20 21.23
CA ILE A 117 -8.68 -11.53 20.65
C ILE A 117 -10.02 -12.26 20.47
N ALA A 118 -10.23 -12.86 19.30
CA ALA A 118 -11.40 -13.69 19.00
C ALA A 118 -11.00 -15.12 18.56
N ASN A 119 -11.94 -16.06 18.66
CA ASN A 119 -11.75 -17.44 18.21
C ASN A 119 -12.09 -17.57 16.71
N LEU A 120 -11.26 -18.29 15.95
CA LEU A 120 -11.47 -18.56 14.53
C LEU A 120 -11.30 -20.07 14.22
N PRO A 121 -12.39 -20.86 14.15
CA PRO A 121 -12.33 -22.21 13.63
C PRO A 121 -12.14 -22.20 12.10
N THR A 122 -11.24 -23.04 11.59
CA THR A 122 -10.93 -23.15 10.16
C THR A 122 -10.74 -24.61 9.75
N LYS A 123 -10.59 -24.87 8.44
CA LYS A 123 -10.24 -26.21 7.92
C LYS A 123 -8.85 -26.70 8.35
N TYR A 124 -7.97 -25.81 8.80
CA TYR A 124 -6.61 -26.17 9.24
C TYR A 124 -6.54 -26.44 10.74
N GLY A 125 -7.50 -25.92 11.52
CA GLY A 125 -7.49 -25.93 12.97
C GLY A 125 -8.24 -24.75 13.58
N VAL A 126 -8.23 -24.66 14.90
CA VAL A 126 -8.88 -23.59 15.66
C VAL A 126 -7.83 -22.60 16.13
N PHE A 127 -7.97 -21.34 15.73
CA PHE A 127 -7.01 -20.27 16.01
C PHE A 127 -7.58 -19.20 16.94
N ASN A 128 -6.68 -18.36 17.45
CA ASN A 128 -6.99 -17.04 17.97
C ASN A 128 -6.65 -15.99 16.92
N ILE A 129 -7.47 -14.96 16.77
CA ILE A 129 -7.20 -13.85 15.85
C ILE A 129 -7.22 -12.50 16.56
N LYS A 130 -6.38 -11.58 16.08
CA LYS A 130 -6.32 -10.19 16.53
C LYS A 130 -6.08 -9.28 15.33
N ALA A 131 -6.93 -8.27 15.16
CA ALA A 131 -6.84 -7.31 14.07
C ALA A 131 -6.05 -6.07 14.49
N TYR A 132 -5.36 -5.44 13.52
CA TYR A 132 -4.55 -4.24 13.71
C TYR A 132 -4.82 -3.24 12.59
N LYS A 133 -5.23 -2.02 12.93
CA LYS A 133 -5.51 -0.95 11.97
C LYS A 133 -4.36 0.05 11.93
N ASP A 134 -3.68 0.14 10.79
CA ASP A 134 -2.68 1.16 10.48
C ASP A 134 -3.23 2.11 9.41
N GLY A 135 -3.74 3.27 9.85
CA GLY A 135 -4.44 4.21 8.97
C GLY A 135 -5.68 3.58 8.34
N CYS A 136 -5.62 3.34 7.02
CA CYS A 136 -6.69 2.70 6.25
C CYS A 136 -6.48 1.20 6.01
N GLN A 137 -5.33 0.64 6.41
CA GLN A 137 -5.03 -0.79 6.28
C GLN A 137 -5.39 -1.55 7.56
N GLU A 138 -5.88 -2.78 7.41
CA GLU A 138 -6.32 -3.63 8.53
C GLU A 138 -5.64 -5.00 8.49
N HIS A 139 -4.56 -5.19 9.22
CA HIS A 139 -3.82 -6.45 9.25
C HIS A 139 -4.46 -7.45 10.23
N LEU A 140 -4.17 -8.74 10.04
CA LEU A 140 -4.70 -9.79 10.91
C LEU A 140 -3.57 -10.69 11.40
N SER A 141 -3.49 -10.89 12.71
CA SER A 141 -2.69 -11.94 13.33
C SER A 141 -3.56 -13.17 13.54
N ILE A 142 -3.08 -14.33 13.13
CA ILE A 142 -3.71 -15.63 13.31
C ILE A 142 -2.73 -16.50 14.11
N MET A 143 -3.10 -16.83 15.33
CA MET A 143 -2.25 -17.47 16.32
C MET A 143 -2.80 -18.85 16.68
N SER A 144 -1.93 -19.83 16.85
CA SER A 144 -2.30 -21.10 17.48
C SER A 144 -2.81 -20.86 18.92
N LYS A 145 -3.58 -21.80 19.47
CA LYS A 145 -4.17 -21.63 20.81
C LYS A 145 -3.13 -21.54 21.93
N ASP A 146 -2.05 -22.29 21.78
CA ASP A 146 -0.89 -22.39 22.66
C ASP A 146 0.18 -21.31 22.39
N PHE A 147 -0.05 -20.38 21.46
CA PHE A 147 0.94 -19.40 21.00
C PHE A 147 1.70 -18.69 22.13
N LYS A 148 1.05 -18.37 23.25
CA LYS A 148 1.66 -17.65 24.38
C LYS A 148 2.68 -18.50 25.15
N ASP A 149 2.62 -19.82 25.03
CA ASP A 149 3.46 -20.76 25.77
C ASP A 149 4.72 -21.17 24.98
N ILE A 150 4.88 -20.65 23.75
CA ILE A 150 5.96 -21.02 22.83
C ILE A 150 7.05 -19.93 22.84
N GLU A 151 8.27 -20.29 23.25
CA GLU A 151 9.40 -19.36 23.27
C GLU A 151 9.82 -18.89 21.87
N ALA A 152 9.86 -19.82 20.91
CA ALA A 152 10.23 -19.56 19.52
C ALA A 152 9.16 -20.08 18.54
N PRO A 153 8.03 -19.37 18.40
CA PRO A 153 6.92 -19.80 17.56
C PRO A 153 7.31 -19.85 16.08
N LEU A 154 6.58 -20.66 15.31
CA LEU A 154 6.60 -20.52 13.85
C LEU A 154 6.01 -19.16 13.49
N VAL A 155 6.69 -18.38 12.66
CA VAL A 155 6.17 -17.09 12.20
C VAL A 155 6.14 -17.04 10.68
N ARG A 156 4.96 -16.71 10.13
CA ARG A 156 4.77 -16.42 8.72
C ARG A 156 4.24 -15.00 8.55
N VAL A 157 4.99 -14.15 7.87
CA VAL A 157 4.46 -12.86 7.39
C VAL A 157 3.99 -13.03 5.95
N HIS A 158 2.69 -13.08 5.75
CA HIS A 158 2.05 -13.29 4.44
C HIS A 158 1.59 -11.95 3.89
N SER A 159 2.10 -11.56 2.71
CA SER A 159 1.57 -10.37 2.02
C SER A 159 0.29 -10.77 1.29
N GLU A 160 -0.78 -10.02 1.51
CA GLU A 160 -2.10 -10.24 0.89
C GLU A 160 -1.98 -10.38 -0.62
N CYS A 161 -2.68 -11.39 -1.15
CA CYS A 161 -2.81 -11.64 -2.57
C CYS A 161 -4.21 -12.19 -2.84
N LEU A 162 -5.21 -11.33 -3.00
CA LEU A 162 -6.62 -11.70 -3.18
C LEU A 162 -6.81 -12.77 -4.25
N THR A 163 -6.20 -12.56 -5.41
CA THR A 163 -6.28 -13.50 -6.54
C THR A 163 -5.76 -14.88 -6.21
N GLY A 164 -4.69 -14.97 -5.40
CA GLY A 164 -4.18 -16.25 -4.93
C GLY A 164 -5.06 -16.77 -3.79
N ASP A 165 -5.03 -16.05 -2.68
CA ASP A 165 -5.51 -16.46 -1.36
C ASP A 165 -7.01 -16.79 -1.33
N ALA A 166 -7.85 -16.06 -2.07
CA ALA A 166 -9.31 -16.23 -2.05
C ALA A 166 -9.87 -16.84 -3.34
N ILE A 167 -9.27 -16.52 -4.50
CA ILE A 167 -9.80 -16.91 -5.82
C ILE A 167 -9.11 -18.18 -6.39
N GLY A 168 -7.99 -18.62 -5.81
CA GLY A 168 -7.31 -19.84 -6.24
C GLY A 168 -6.49 -19.68 -7.53
N SER A 169 -5.96 -18.47 -7.80
CA SER A 169 -5.14 -18.23 -8.99
C SER A 169 -3.90 -19.11 -9.05
N LEU A 170 -3.68 -19.75 -10.20
CA LEU A 170 -2.51 -20.57 -10.51
C LEU A 170 -1.30 -19.75 -10.98
N LYS A 171 -1.48 -18.45 -11.27
CA LYS A 171 -0.39 -17.55 -11.74
C LYS A 171 0.66 -17.25 -10.65
N CYS A 172 0.36 -17.56 -9.37
CA CYS A 172 1.27 -17.35 -8.25
C CYS A 172 1.22 -18.54 -7.27
N ASP A 173 2.13 -18.54 -6.30
CA ASP A 173 2.23 -19.55 -5.24
C ASP A 173 1.69 -19.05 -3.89
N CYS A 174 1.04 -17.88 -3.85
CA CYS A 174 0.62 -17.23 -2.61
C CYS A 174 -0.33 -18.10 -1.79
N ASN A 175 -1.39 -18.65 -2.39
CA ASN A 175 -2.33 -19.50 -1.67
C ASN A 175 -1.66 -20.76 -1.12
N ASN A 176 -0.86 -21.47 -1.93
CA ASN A 176 -0.14 -22.65 -1.46
C ASN A 176 0.79 -22.34 -0.27
N GLN A 177 1.40 -21.16 -0.24
CA GLN A 177 2.24 -20.74 0.89
C GLN A 177 1.43 -20.34 2.12
N LEU A 178 0.22 -19.79 1.94
CA LEU A 178 -0.73 -19.50 3.02
C LEU A 178 -1.21 -20.81 3.67
N ASP A 179 -1.66 -21.75 2.84
CA ASP A 179 -2.14 -23.08 3.25
C ASP A 179 -1.04 -23.83 4.02
N LEU A 180 0.17 -23.94 3.44
CA LEU A 180 1.33 -24.56 4.10
C LEU A 180 1.62 -23.93 5.47
N ALA A 181 1.59 -22.60 5.55
CA ALA A 181 1.89 -21.92 6.81
C ALA A 181 0.82 -22.16 7.87
N LEU A 182 -0.47 -22.13 7.51
CA LEU A 182 -1.57 -22.40 8.43
C LEU A 182 -1.56 -23.86 8.92
N GLU A 183 -1.22 -24.82 8.06
CA GLU A 183 -1.04 -26.23 8.45
C GLU A 183 0.10 -26.40 9.45
N LEU A 184 1.26 -25.83 9.16
CA LEU A 184 2.43 -25.89 10.05
C LEU A 184 2.13 -25.20 11.40
N ILE A 185 1.52 -24.02 11.38
CA ILE A 185 1.18 -23.28 12.60
C ILE A 185 0.12 -24.01 13.42
N SER A 186 -0.85 -24.68 12.78
CA SER A 186 -1.83 -25.46 13.52
C SER A 186 -1.21 -26.69 14.19
N ARG A 187 -0.16 -27.29 13.58
CA ARG A 187 0.48 -28.50 14.07
C ARG A 187 1.54 -28.22 15.13
N ASP A 188 2.40 -27.23 14.87
CA ASP A 188 3.63 -26.98 15.62
C ASP A 188 3.58 -25.68 16.45
N GLY A 189 2.45 -24.98 16.38
CA GLY A 189 2.19 -23.73 17.08
C GLY A 189 2.90 -22.51 16.45
N GLY A 190 2.23 -21.35 16.48
CA GLY A 190 2.82 -20.12 15.96
C GLY A 190 1.85 -19.02 15.57
N LEU A 191 2.32 -18.16 14.67
CA LEU A 191 1.69 -16.91 14.24
C LEU A 191 1.80 -16.72 12.73
N LEU A 192 0.66 -16.46 12.10
CA LEU A 192 0.58 -15.89 10.75
C LEU A 192 0.15 -14.43 10.84
N ILE A 193 0.95 -13.53 10.28
CA ILE A 193 0.58 -12.13 10.08
C ILE A 193 0.11 -11.98 8.63
N TYR A 194 -1.18 -11.78 8.44
CA TYR A 194 -1.78 -11.44 7.15
C TYR A 194 -1.64 -9.93 6.91
N HIS A 195 -0.57 -9.58 6.22
CA HIS A 195 -0.15 -8.22 5.95
C HIS A 195 -0.85 -7.68 4.69
N ARG A 196 -1.94 -6.94 4.89
CA ARG A 196 -2.78 -6.31 3.86
C ARG A 196 -2.12 -5.19 3.05
N GLN A 197 -1.12 -5.57 2.25
CA GLN A 197 -0.46 -4.74 1.25
C GLN A 197 -0.44 -5.49 -0.10
N GLU A 198 -1.60 -5.54 -0.75
CA GLU A 198 -1.81 -6.18 -2.06
C GLU A 198 -0.83 -5.66 -3.13
N GLY A 199 -0.36 -6.57 -3.98
CA GLY A 199 0.47 -6.23 -5.13
C GLY A 199 1.84 -5.63 -4.77
N ARG A 200 2.37 -5.88 -3.57
CA ARG A 200 3.54 -5.15 -3.02
C ARG A 200 3.25 -3.67 -2.76
N ASN A 201 2.04 -3.42 -2.26
CA ASN A 201 1.52 -2.09 -1.91
C ASN A 201 1.17 -1.18 -3.10
N ILE A 202 1.15 -1.69 -4.34
CA ILE A 202 0.58 -0.96 -5.50
C ILE A 202 -0.94 -1.10 -5.60
N GLY A 203 -1.54 -2.02 -4.83
CA GLY A 203 -2.97 -2.29 -4.81
C GLY A 203 -3.45 -3.23 -5.92
N LEU A 204 -4.70 -3.68 -5.79
CA LEU A 204 -5.29 -4.70 -6.67
C LEU A 204 -5.44 -4.23 -8.12
N VAL A 205 -5.89 -2.99 -8.33
CA VAL A 205 -6.09 -2.41 -9.68
C VAL A 205 -4.78 -2.44 -10.48
N ASN A 206 -3.71 -1.94 -9.88
CA ASN A 206 -2.41 -1.88 -10.54
C ASN A 206 -1.79 -3.27 -10.72
N LYS A 207 -2.04 -4.20 -9.80
CA LYS A 207 -1.67 -5.61 -10.00
C LYS A 207 -2.36 -6.22 -11.21
N VAL A 208 -3.65 -5.96 -11.41
CA VAL A 208 -4.38 -6.45 -12.60
C VAL A 208 -3.85 -5.78 -13.86
N ASN A 209 -3.55 -4.47 -13.83
CA ASN A 209 -2.90 -3.79 -14.95
C ASN A 209 -1.51 -4.39 -15.26
N ALA A 210 -0.73 -4.76 -14.24
CA ALA A 210 0.55 -5.43 -14.41
C ALA A 210 0.37 -6.83 -15.02
N TYR A 211 -0.65 -7.58 -14.62
CA TYR A 211 -1.00 -8.86 -15.27
C TYR A 211 -1.40 -8.68 -16.72
N ASN A 212 -2.18 -7.65 -17.05
CA ASN A 212 -2.52 -7.34 -18.43
C ASN A 212 -1.25 -7.07 -19.25
N LEU A 213 -0.29 -6.30 -18.72
CA LEU A 213 1.00 -6.10 -19.40
C LEU A 213 1.78 -7.42 -19.56
N GLN A 214 1.79 -8.28 -18.53
CA GLN A 214 2.46 -9.59 -18.63
C GLN A 214 1.82 -10.51 -19.67
N ASP A 215 0.49 -10.49 -19.79
CA ASP A 215 -0.23 -11.23 -20.82
C ASP A 215 0.12 -10.72 -22.25
N HIS A 216 0.67 -9.51 -22.36
CA HIS A 216 1.22 -8.93 -23.59
C HIS A 216 2.76 -9.08 -23.71
N GLY A 217 3.38 -9.93 -22.89
CA GLY A 217 4.78 -10.33 -23.01
C GLY A 217 5.80 -9.56 -22.17
N PHE A 218 5.36 -8.62 -21.33
CA PHE A 218 6.27 -7.92 -20.40
C PHE A 218 6.62 -8.81 -19.20
N ASN A 219 7.84 -8.72 -18.69
CA ASN A 219 8.18 -9.37 -17.43
C ASN A 219 7.63 -8.57 -16.22
N THR A 220 7.75 -9.12 -15.01
CA THR A 220 7.18 -8.50 -13.80
C THR A 220 7.80 -7.13 -13.48
N VAL A 221 9.11 -6.98 -13.70
CA VAL A 221 9.83 -5.74 -13.41
C VAL A 221 9.45 -4.66 -14.43
N GLU A 222 9.44 -5.00 -15.72
CA GLU A 222 9.05 -4.11 -16.81
C GLU A 222 7.62 -3.62 -16.66
N ALA A 223 6.69 -4.52 -16.29
CA ALA A 223 5.30 -4.16 -16.07
C ALA A 223 5.15 -3.11 -14.96
N ASN A 224 5.87 -3.25 -13.84
CA ASN A 224 5.84 -2.29 -12.73
C ASN A 224 6.47 -0.95 -13.12
N LEU A 225 7.62 -0.98 -13.80
CA LEU A 225 8.29 0.24 -14.28
C LEU A 225 7.39 1.02 -15.25
N LYS A 226 6.69 0.33 -16.15
CA LYS A 226 5.75 0.94 -17.10
C LYS A 226 4.54 1.56 -16.43
N LEU A 227 4.14 1.03 -15.28
CA LEU A 227 3.08 1.58 -14.43
C LEU A 227 3.59 2.68 -13.46
N GLY A 228 4.88 3.00 -13.48
CA GLY A 228 5.47 4.07 -12.65
C GLY A 228 5.80 3.68 -11.21
N PHE A 229 5.75 2.39 -10.87
CA PHE A 229 6.02 1.89 -9.51
C PHE A 229 7.46 1.38 -9.35
N LYS A 230 7.99 1.44 -8.11
CA LYS A 230 9.20 0.69 -7.76
C LYS A 230 8.92 -0.81 -7.75
N GLU A 231 9.99 -1.60 -7.68
CA GLU A 231 9.91 -3.06 -7.59
C GLU A 231 9.14 -3.56 -6.35
N ASP A 232 9.23 -2.84 -5.22
CA ASP A 232 8.59 -3.17 -3.95
C ASP A 232 8.35 -1.90 -3.12
N GLU A 233 7.09 -1.58 -2.81
CA GLU A 233 6.69 -0.40 -2.00
C GLU A 233 6.11 -0.80 -0.64
N ARG A 234 6.39 -2.02 -0.17
CA ARG A 234 5.88 -2.51 1.11
C ARG A 234 6.52 -1.80 2.30
N ASP A 235 5.69 -1.40 3.26
CA ASP A 235 6.11 -0.89 4.56
C ASP A 235 5.82 -1.96 5.63
N TYR A 236 6.84 -2.35 6.40
CA TYR A 236 6.75 -3.40 7.42
C TYR A 236 6.60 -2.85 8.85
N LYS A 237 6.39 -1.54 9.05
CA LYS A 237 6.17 -0.96 10.39
C LYS A 237 5.02 -1.60 11.15
N ALA A 238 3.92 -1.91 10.47
CA ALA A 238 2.79 -2.60 11.10
C ALA A 238 3.18 -3.99 11.58
N VAL A 239 4.00 -4.72 10.81
CA VAL A 239 4.51 -6.04 11.19
C VAL A 239 5.42 -5.94 12.42
N GLU A 240 6.32 -4.95 12.46
CA GLU A 240 7.17 -4.70 13.63
C GLU A 240 6.34 -4.41 14.89
N TYR A 241 5.30 -3.57 14.76
CA TYR A 241 4.39 -3.26 15.86
C TYR A 241 3.65 -4.52 16.34
N ILE A 242 3.13 -5.34 15.43
CA ILE A 242 2.42 -6.58 15.76
C ILE A 242 3.33 -7.53 16.54
N LEU A 243 4.58 -7.71 16.09
CA LEU A 243 5.53 -8.59 16.77
C LEU A 243 5.85 -8.10 18.19
N LYS A 244 6.01 -6.78 18.37
CA LYS A 244 6.20 -6.16 19.68
C LYS A 244 4.98 -6.29 20.59
N ASP A 245 3.79 -6.02 20.07
CA ASP A 245 2.51 -6.14 20.82
C ASP A 245 2.25 -7.59 21.28
N LEU A 246 2.67 -8.57 20.48
CA LEU A 246 2.57 -10.00 20.81
C LEU A 246 3.76 -10.53 21.63
N GLY A 247 4.76 -9.70 21.94
CA GLY A 247 5.90 -10.07 22.77
C GLY A 247 6.93 -10.99 22.09
N ILE A 248 6.98 -11.03 20.76
CA ILE A 248 7.91 -11.88 20.02
C ILE A 248 9.32 -11.31 20.05
N THR A 249 10.25 -12.07 20.61
CA THR A 249 11.69 -11.77 20.63
C THR A 249 12.52 -12.84 19.91
N LYS A 250 12.00 -14.07 19.79
CA LYS A 250 12.59 -15.18 19.04
C LYS A 250 11.54 -15.83 18.13
N MET A 251 11.95 -16.36 16.98
CA MET A 251 11.04 -17.07 16.09
C MET A 251 11.72 -18.06 15.14
N ARG A 252 10.94 -19.03 14.67
CA ARG A 252 11.26 -19.89 13.52
C ARG A 252 10.53 -19.34 12.28
N LEU A 253 11.27 -18.74 11.35
CA LEU A 253 10.68 -17.92 10.28
C LEU A 253 10.39 -18.74 9.02
N ILE A 254 9.12 -18.76 8.59
CA ILE A 254 8.67 -19.43 7.36
C ILE A 254 8.83 -18.48 6.15
N THR A 255 10.00 -18.48 5.50
CA THR A 255 10.30 -17.59 4.37
C THR A 255 11.35 -18.12 3.40
N ASN A 256 11.17 -17.78 2.12
CA ASN A 256 12.22 -17.89 1.07
C ASN A 256 12.79 -16.53 0.68
N ASN A 257 12.26 -15.42 1.23
CA ASN A 257 12.70 -14.07 0.88
C ASN A 257 13.80 -13.61 1.85
N PRO A 258 15.06 -13.42 1.40
CA PRO A 258 16.14 -12.95 2.26
C PRO A 258 15.93 -11.52 2.78
N LYS A 259 15.23 -10.65 2.03
CA LYS A 259 14.90 -9.29 2.49
C LYS A 259 14.08 -9.31 3.78
N LYS A 260 13.21 -10.33 3.97
CA LYS A 260 12.45 -10.51 5.23
C LYS A 260 13.35 -10.92 6.39
N ILE A 261 14.32 -11.78 6.14
CA ILE A 261 15.28 -12.23 7.16
C ILE A 261 16.04 -11.00 7.70
N SER A 262 16.66 -10.24 6.79
CA SER A 262 17.41 -9.04 7.16
C SER A 262 16.55 -7.95 7.81
N PHE A 263 15.24 -7.88 7.47
CA PHE A 263 14.32 -6.96 8.13
C PHE A 263 14.13 -7.32 9.60
N PHE A 264 13.83 -8.58 9.92
CA PHE A 264 13.57 -8.98 11.30
C PHE A 264 14.82 -8.98 12.19
N GLU A 265 15.99 -9.31 11.63
CA GLU A 265 17.26 -9.16 12.33
C GLU A 265 17.50 -7.70 12.74
N LYS A 266 17.18 -6.73 11.86
CA LYS A 266 17.27 -5.30 12.17
C LYS A 266 16.24 -4.84 13.20
N CYS A 267 15.10 -5.51 13.31
CA CYS A 267 14.11 -5.28 14.36
C CYS A 267 14.56 -5.84 15.73
N GLY A 268 15.70 -6.54 15.79
CA GLY A 268 16.21 -7.15 17.02
C GLY A 268 15.54 -8.47 17.38
N ILE A 269 14.88 -9.13 16.42
CA ILE A 269 14.24 -10.43 16.62
C ILE A 269 15.23 -11.53 16.24
N GLU A 270 15.44 -12.48 17.16
CA GLU A 270 16.30 -13.63 16.93
C GLU A 270 15.58 -14.65 16.04
N ILE A 271 16.15 -14.95 14.87
CA ILE A 271 15.67 -16.02 14.00
C ILE A 271 16.43 -17.30 14.35
N VAL A 272 15.82 -18.17 15.15
CA VAL A 272 16.46 -19.42 15.60
C VAL A 272 16.54 -20.47 14.48
N GLU A 273 15.60 -20.40 13.54
CA GLU A 273 15.53 -21.32 12.40
C GLU A 273 14.82 -20.65 11.22
N ARG A 274 15.28 -20.93 10.00
CA ARG A 274 14.56 -20.57 8.77
C ARG A 274 13.90 -21.82 8.20
N ILE A 275 12.58 -21.78 8.06
CA ILE A 275 11.80 -22.85 7.43
C ILE A 275 11.46 -22.45 5.99
N PRO A 276 11.91 -23.21 4.97
CA PRO A 276 11.59 -22.93 3.59
C PRO A 276 10.08 -23.05 3.31
N ALA A 277 9.51 -22.06 2.62
CA ALA A 277 8.11 -22.07 2.19
C ALA A 277 7.99 -22.70 0.78
N ILE A 278 8.37 -23.97 0.64
CA ILE A 278 8.41 -24.67 -0.65
C ILE A 278 7.04 -25.25 -0.97
N THR A 279 6.52 -24.92 -2.15
CA THR A 279 5.22 -25.40 -2.63
C THR A 279 5.37 -26.05 -4.01
N LYS A 280 4.48 -26.97 -4.37
CA LYS A 280 4.51 -27.61 -5.70
C LYS A 280 4.39 -26.57 -6.82
N THR A 281 5.27 -26.67 -7.81
CA THR A 281 5.24 -25.85 -9.03
C THR A 281 4.16 -26.33 -10.00
N ASN A 282 3.69 -25.43 -10.85
CA ASN A 282 2.77 -25.76 -11.94
C ASN A 282 3.10 -24.93 -13.19
N LYS A 283 2.60 -25.36 -14.35
CA LYS A 283 2.90 -24.74 -15.65
C LYS A 283 2.64 -23.22 -15.74
N PHE A 284 1.78 -22.66 -14.89
CA PHE A 284 1.43 -21.24 -14.90
C PHE A 284 2.33 -20.39 -13.99
N ASN A 285 3.01 -20.99 -13.00
CA ASN A 285 3.84 -20.24 -12.05
C ASN A 285 5.35 -20.49 -12.19
N GLU A 286 5.78 -21.34 -13.12
CA GLU A 286 7.21 -21.62 -13.39
C GLU A 286 8.02 -20.35 -13.66
N ASN A 287 7.58 -19.51 -14.61
CA ASN A 287 8.26 -18.25 -14.93
C ASN A 287 8.27 -17.29 -13.74
N TYR A 288 7.16 -17.23 -12.99
CA TYR A 288 7.06 -16.38 -11.81
C TYR A 288 8.03 -16.79 -10.70
N LEU A 289 8.18 -18.10 -10.45
CA LEU A 289 9.12 -18.63 -9.47
C LEU A 289 10.57 -18.46 -9.95
N LYS A 290 10.81 -18.60 -11.26
CA LYS A 290 12.11 -18.33 -11.88
C LYS A 290 12.53 -16.86 -11.67
N THR A 291 11.67 -15.90 -11.99
CA THR A 291 11.90 -14.47 -11.71
C THR A 291 12.17 -14.21 -10.23
N LYS A 292 11.42 -14.84 -9.32
CA LYS A 292 11.69 -14.73 -7.87
C LYS A 292 13.09 -15.20 -7.47
N LYS A 293 13.58 -16.28 -8.07
CA LYS A 293 14.90 -16.84 -7.78
C LYS A 293 16.02 -16.01 -8.41
N GLU A 294 15.92 -15.76 -9.71
CA GLU A 294 16.99 -15.16 -10.52
C GLU A 294 17.08 -13.64 -10.36
N GLU A 295 15.93 -12.94 -10.35
CA GLU A 295 15.91 -11.48 -10.31
C GLU A 295 15.74 -10.94 -8.88
N LEU A 296 14.97 -11.62 -8.03
CA LEU A 296 14.66 -11.15 -6.66
C LEU A 296 15.48 -11.84 -5.56
N GLY A 297 16.34 -12.80 -5.91
CA GLY A 297 17.25 -13.49 -4.99
C GLY A 297 16.56 -14.40 -3.97
N HIS A 298 15.34 -14.88 -4.22
CA HIS A 298 14.66 -15.79 -3.30
C HIS A 298 15.38 -17.15 -3.20
N LEU A 299 15.43 -17.70 -1.98
CA LEU A 299 16.01 -18.99 -1.62
C LEU A 299 15.06 -20.15 -1.99
N LEU A 300 14.84 -20.34 -3.31
CA LEU A 300 13.95 -21.34 -3.92
C LEU A 300 14.72 -22.49 -4.57
#